data_AF-X1N1L3-F1
#
_entry.id   AF-X1N1L3-F1
#
_cell.length_a   1.000
_cell.length_b   1.000
_cell.length_c   1.000
_cell.angle_alpha   90.00
_cell.angle_beta   90.00
_cell.angle_gamma   90.00
#
_symmetry.space_group_name_H-M   'P 1'
#
loop_
_entity.id
_entity.type
_entity.pdbx_description
1 polymer ?
#
loop_
_entity_poly.entity_id
_entity_poly.type
_entity_poly.pdbx_seq_one_letter_code
_entity_poly.pdbx_strand_id
1 'polypeptide(L)'
;LREAISKGLEPIRALQMATINTAEYFRLYDRGAIAPGYLANLVTITDLSKLEINMVFYKGKLVARQGRPLFFLPQLKANSYQLTANTVRIKPLTTELLSLRAKRSNLTEETYPIIEIVPGQIATKKRVEKVKVVDGMIVPDLEKDILKLVVVERHKASGNIGLGLVKGFGLKQGALASSVAHDSHNIIAVGTNDFDILKAIEEIERLQGGLVACGNHKVLASLPLPVAGLLSPEPLEVVVAQFEKLEKVAASLGNLPPAPFSILSFLA
;
A
#
# COMPACT_ATOMS: atom_id res chain seq x y z
N LEU A 1 20.23 -6.03 -3.15
CA LEU A 1 21.60 -6.60 -3.15
C LEU A 1 21.60 -8.12 -3.32
N ARG A 2 21.08 -8.90 -2.35
CA ARG A 2 20.97 -10.38 -2.47
C ARG A 2 20.30 -10.84 -3.76
N GLU A 3 19.18 -10.23 -4.14
CA GLU A 3 18.47 -10.58 -5.38
C GLU A 3 19.29 -10.28 -6.65
N ALA A 4 20.07 -9.19 -6.65
CA ALA A 4 20.92 -8.87 -7.79
C ALA A 4 22.03 -9.91 -7.97
N ILE A 5 22.64 -10.35 -6.86
CA ILE A 5 23.65 -11.41 -6.85
C ILE A 5 23.02 -12.74 -7.29
N SER A 6 21.84 -13.10 -6.78
CA SER A 6 21.15 -14.33 -7.17
C SER A 6 20.75 -14.34 -8.66
N LYS A 7 20.61 -13.16 -9.27
CA LYS A 7 20.37 -12.98 -10.72
C LYS A 7 21.67 -12.90 -11.54
N GLY A 8 22.84 -13.12 -10.94
CA GLY A 8 24.14 -13.24 -11.62
C GLY A 8 25.04 -12.01 -11.55
N LEU A 9 24.69 -10.96 -10.79
CA LEU A 9 25.60 -9.84 -10.57
C LEU A 9 26.76 -10.26 -9.66
N GLU A 10 27.99 -9.93 -10.06
CA GLU A 10 29.19 -10.20 -9.27
C GLU A 10 29.10 -9.51 -7.89
N PRO A 11 29.31 -10.23 -6.76
CA PRO A 11 29.07 -9.69 -5.43
C PRO A 11 29.87 -8.43 -5.06
N ILE A 12 31.13 -8.31 -5.46
CA ILE A 12 31.95 -7.12 -5.18
C ILE A 12 31.38 -5.91 -5.92
N ARG A 13 31.00 -6.06 -7.19
CA ARG A 13 30.32 -5.01 -7.95
C ARG A 13 28.99 -4.62 -7.32
N ALA A 14 28.23 -5.60 -6.85
CA ALA A 14 26.98 -5.36 -6.15
C ALA A 14 27.21 -4.52 -4.87
N LEU A 15 28.22 -4.86 -4.07
CA LEU A 15 28.62 -4.10 -2.88
C LEU A 15 29.10 -2.68 -3.24
N GLN A 16 29.92 -2.54 -4.28
CA GLN A 16 30.41 -1.25 -4.76
C GLN A 16 29.25 -0.31 -5.10
N MET A 17 28.23 -0.80 -5.80
CA MET A 17 27.02 -0.04 -6.13
C MET A 17 26.27 0.42 -4.88
N ALA A 18 26.21 -0.42 -3.84
CA ALA A 18 25.51 -0.12 -2.58
C ALA A 18 26.36 0.66 -1.55
N THR A 19 27.64 0.92 -1.82
CA THR A 19 28.57 1.55 -0.88
C THR A 19 29.24 2.78 -1.50
N ILE A 20 30.43 2.64 -2.09
CA ILE A 20 31.23 3.78 -2.58
C ILE A 20 30.50 4.58 -3.66
N ASN A 21 29.83 3.94 -4.61
CA ASN A 21 29.10 4.66 -5.67
C ASN A 21 27.96 5.51 -5.07
N THR A 22 27.26 4.97 -4.06
CA THR A 22 26.19 5.68 -3.37
C THR A 22 26.77 6.85 -2.56
N ALA A 23 27.88 6.63 -1.85
CA ALA A 23 28.54 7.67 -1.08
C ALA A 23 29.06 8.81 -1.96
N GLU A 24 29.69 8.49 -3.10
CA GLU A 24 30.16 9.46 -4.09
C GLU A 24 29.00 10.27 -4.69
N TYR A 25 27.91 9.59 -5.09
CA TYR A 25 26.72 10.25 -5.63
C TYR A 25 26.15 11.30 -4.67
N PHE A 26 26.06 10.96 -3.38
CA PHE A 26 25.59 11.88 -2.33
C PHE A 26 26.69 12.78 -1.74
N ARG A 27 27.92 12.74 -2.26
CA ARG A 27 29.09 13.51 -1.78
C ARG A 27 29.42 13.28 -0.30
N LEU A 28 29.18 12.07 0.19
CA LEU A 28 29.51 11.64 1.54
C LEU A 28 30.92 11.03 1.56
N TYR A 29 31.93 11.89 1.43
CA TYR A 29 33.34 11.50 1.27
C TYR A 29 33.98 10.85 2.51
N ASP A 30 33.23 10.77 3.61
CA ASP A 30 33.64 10.16 4.87
C ASP A 30 33.15 8.71 5.03
N ARG A 31 32.49 8.11 4.03
CA ARG A 31 31.92 6.75 4.10
C ARG A 31 31.85 6.07 2.73
N GLY A 32 31.43 4.81 2.72
CA GLY A 32 31.25 4.01 1.49
C GLY A 32 32.48 3.18 1.09
N ALA A 33 33.62 3.37 1.74
CA ALA A 33 34.81 2.54 1.57
C ALA A 33 35.49 2.24 2.92
N ILE A 34 36.39 1.26 2.94
CA ILE A 34 37.23 0.94 4.08
C ILE A 34 38.61 1.56 3.84
N ALA A 35 38.85 2.74 4.42
CA ALA A 35 40.11 3.47 4.30
C ALA A 35 40.37 4.35 5.53
N PRO A 36 41.63 4.71 5.82
CA PRO A 36 41.94 5.70 6.86
C PRO A 36 41.19 7.02 6.64
N GLY A 37 40.66 7.60 7.72
CA GLY A 37 39.87 8.83 7.68
C GLY A 37 38.37 8.63 7.42
N TYR A 38 37.93 7.42 7.06
CA TYR A 38 36.51 7.12 6.85
C TYR A 38 35.84 6.68 8.16
N LEU A 39 34.53 6.89 8.25
CA LEU A 39 33.70 6.37 9.33
C LEU A 39 33.75 4.84 9.32
N ALA A 40 34.03 4.26 10.49
CA ALA A 40 34.01 2.82 10.71
C ALA A 40 32.57 2.26 10.79
N ASN A 41 31.80 2.46 9.71
CA ASN A 41 30.54 1.80 9.45
C ASN A 41 30.82 0.55 8.63
N LEU A 42 30.98 -0.59 9.31
CA LEU A 42 31.51 -1.82 8.72
C LEU A 42 30.51 -2.95 8.86
N VAL A 43 30.57 -3.88 7.92
CA VAL A 43 29.81 -5.13 7.97
C VAL A 43 30.75 -6.28 7.68
N THR A 44 30.75 -7.32 8.51
CA THR A 44 31.49 -8.56 8.22
C THR A 44 30.53 -9.59 7.63
N ILE A 45 30.99 -10.29 6.59
CA ILE A 45 30.19 -11.20 5.79
C ILE A 45 30.87 -12.57 5.85
N THR A 46 30.11 -13.62 6.19
CA THR A 46 30.63 -15.01 6.23
C THR A 46 30.57 -15.68 4.87
N ASP A 47 29.53 -15.39 4.08
CA ASP A 47 29.37 -15.86 2.71
C ASP A 47 28.98 -14.68 1.82
N LEU A 48 29.89 -14.29 0.93
CA LEU A 48 29.72 -13.15 0.04
C LEU A 48 28.63 -13.39 -1.02
N SER A 49 28.44 -14.65 -1.44
CA SER A 49 27.42 -15.02 -2.44
C SER A 49 26.00 -14.92 -1.87
N LYS A 50 25.83 -15.22 -0.58
CA LYS A 50 24.55 -15.15 0.13
C LYS A 50 24.34 -13.85 0.90
N LEU A 51 25.41 -13.07 1.08
CA LEU A 51 25.46 -11.91 1.98
C LEU A 51 24.95 -12.26 3.38
N GLU A 52 25.53 -13.31 3.93
CA GLU A 52 25.28 -13.69 5.31
C GLU A 52 26.07 -12.75 6.24
N ILE A 53 25.36 -11.90 6.97
CA ILE A 53 25.96 -10.86 7.81
C ILE A 53 26.29 -11.43 9.19
N ASN A 54 27.56 -11.35 9.58
CA ASN A 54 28.02 -11.78 10.89
C ASN A 54 28.02 -10.63 11.90
N MET A 55 28.67 -9.51 11.60
CA MET A 55 28.74 -8.36 12.51
C MET A 55 28.45 -7.06 11.79
N VAL A 56 27.81 -6.12 12.48
CA VAL A 56 27.58 -4.76 12.01
C VAL A 56 28.20 -3.78 13.01
N PHE A 57 29.02 -2.87 12.50
CA PHE A 57 29.65 -1.80 13.24
C PHE A 57 29.10 -0.45 12.78
N TYR A 58 28.81 0.43 13.73
CA TYR A 58 28.44 1.82 13.48
C TYR A 58 29.41 2.72 14.24
N LYS A 59 30.13 3.58 13.51
CA LYS A 59 31.20 4.44 14.06
C LYS A 59 32.17 3.68 14.97
N GLY A 60 32.59 2.48 14.54
CA GLY A 60 33.54 1.63 15.25
C GLY A 60 32.98 0.80 16.41
N LYS A 61 31.68 0.96 16.75
CA LYS A 61 31.03 0.16 17.80
C LYS A 61 30.27 -1.00 17.20
N LEU A 62 30.44 -2.20 17.75
CA LEU A 62 29.64 -3.37 17.39
C LEU A 62 28.18 -3.15 17.82
N VAL A 63 27.26 -3.08 16.86
CA VAL A 63 25.83 -2.78 17.09
C VAL A 63 24.90 -3.93 16.75
N ALA A 64 25.35 -4.92 15.98
CA ALA A 64 24.60 -6.15 15.75
C ALA A 64 25.53 -7.34 15.52
N ARG A 65 25.09 -8.54 15.90
CA ARG A 65 25.81 -9.80 15.67
C ARG A 65 24.82 -10.91 15.32
N GLN A 66 25.11 -11.65 14.26
CA GLN A 66 24.33 -12.79 13.77
C GLN A 66 22.83 -12.44 13.63
N GLY A 67 22.54 -11.31 12.98
CA GLY A 67 21.18 -10.82 12.76
C GLY A 67 20.48 -10.23 14.00
N ARG A 68 21.11 -10.22 15.18
CA ARG A 68 20.52 -9.66 16.41
C ARG A 68 21.09 -8.28 16.72
N PRO A 69 20.26 -7.26 16.97
CA PRO A 69 20.74 -5.98 17.46
C PRO A 69 21.32 -6.13 18.88
N LEU A 70 22.39 -5.40 19.16
CA LEU A 70 23.03 -5.28 20.48
C LEU A 70 22.66 -3.96 21.18
N PHE A 71 21.66 -3.28 20.63
CA PHE A 71 21.08 -2.07 21.19
C PHE A 71 19.59 -2.28 21.41
N PHE A 72 19.03 -1.50 22.33
CA PHE A 72 17.58 -1.46 22.55
C PHE A 72 16.95 -0.46 21.59
N LEU A 73 15.83 -0.85 20.99
CA LEU A 73 14.99 0.10 20.27
C LEU A 73 14.38 1.05 21.31
N PRO A 74 14.44 2.38 21.08
CA PRO A 74 13.80 3.32 21.98
C PRO A 74 12.30 3.02 22.03
N GLN A 75 11.75 2.87 23.23
CA GLN A 75 10.30 2.74 23.40
C GLN A 75 9.63 4.03 22.92
N LEU A 76 8.64 3.88 22.03
CA LEU A 76 7.81 4.99 21.62
C LEU A 76 7.04 5.49 22.85
N LYS A 77 7.24 6.76 23.19
CA LYS A 77 6.40 7.43 24.20
C LYS A 77 4.98 7.49 23.66
N ALA A 78 3.96 7.41 24.53
CA ALA A 78 2.56 7.44 24.12
C ALA A 78 2.18 8.61 23.17
N ASN A 79 2.90 9.75 23.25
CA ASN A 79 2.66 10.93 22.43
C ASN A 79 3.62 11.09 21.24
N SER A 80 4.41 10.06 20.88
CA SER A 80 5.49 10.17 19.89
C SER A 80 5.02 10.54 18.48
N TYR A 81 3.74 10.35 18.17
CA TYR A 81 3.14 10.65 16.87
C TYR A 81 1.92 11.57 16.97
N GLN A 82 1.76 12.32 18.06
CA GLN A 82 0.57 13.15 18.28
C GLN A 82 0.31 14.17 17.15
N LEU A 83 1.37 14.75 16.57
CA LEU A 83 1.28 15.70 15.45
C LEU A 83 0.78 15.05 14.15
N THR A 84 0.93 13.74 14.02
CA THR A 84 0.51 12.95 12.85
C THR A 84 -0.65 12.02 13.15
N ALA A 85 -1.23 12.10 14.36
CA ALA A 85 -2.46 11.42 14.74
C ALA A 85 -3.68 12.18 14.21
N ASN A 86 -4.83 11.50 14.12
CA ASN A 86 -6.11 12.09 13.76
C ASN A 86 -6.09 12.83 12.41
N THR A 87 -5.42 12.23 11.42
CA THR A 87 -5.23 12.78 10.07
C THR A 87 -6.26 12.32 9.07
N VAL A 88 -7.11 11.34 9.43
CA VAL A 88 -8.23 10.90 8.58
C VAL A 88 -9.48 11.62 9.02
N ARG A 89 -9.91 12.58 8.21
CA ARG A 89 -11.03 13.48 8.45
C ARG A 89 -11.91 13.49 7.22
N ILE A 90 -13.02 12.75 7.28
CA ILE A 90 -14.00 12.71 6.21
C ILE A 90 -15.31 13.34 6.68
N LYS A 91 -16.13 13.81 5.74
CA LYS A 91 -17.54 14.10 6.05
C LYS A 91 -18.30 12.79 6.17
N PRO A 92 -19.42 12.75 6.92
CA PRO A 92 -20.29 11.59 6.93
C PRO A 92 -20.64 11.15 5.50
N LEU A 93 -20.40 9.87 5.22
CA LEU A 93 -20.67 9.27 3.92
C LEU A 93 -21.95 8.45 3.99
N THR A 94 -22.65 8.38 2.87
CA THR A 94 -23.79 7.49 2.67
C THR A 94 -23.62 6.76 1.35
N THR A 95 -24.34 5.65 1.17
CA THR A 95 -24.32 4.86 -0.07
C THR A 95 -24.75 5.67 -1.30
N GLU A 96 -25.63 6.65 -1.12
CA GLU A 96 -26.11 7.52 -2.20
C GLU A 96 -25.01 8.46 -2.73
N LEU A 97 -23.99 8.77 -1.91
CA LEU A 97 -22.83 9.55 -2.34
C LEU A 97 -21.82 8.70 -3.13
N LEU A 98 -21.91 7.37 -3.05
CA LEU A 98 -21.06 6.42 -3.80
C LEU A 98 -21.67 6.02 -5.15
N SER A 99 -22.83 6.58 -5.45
CA SER A 99 -23.71 6.15 -6.52
C SER A 99 -23.36 6.84 -7.85
N LEU A 100 -22.99 6.06 -8.86
CA LEU A 100 -22.65 6.56 -10.20
C LEU A 100 -23.91 6.60 -11.06
N ARG A 101 -24.39 7.81 -11.39
CA ARG A 101 -25.58 7.97 -12.25
C ARG A 101 -25.23 7.73 -13.71
N ALA A 102 -26.05 6.94 -14.39
CA ALA A 102 -26.03 6.84 -15.85
C ALA A 102 -26.47 8.18 -16.47
N LYS A 103 -25.97 8.51 -17.66
CA LYS A 103 -26.38 9.71 -18.41
C LYS A 103 -27.84 9.63 -18.86
N ARG A 104 -28.39 8.42 -19.03
CA ARG A 104 -29.77 8.19 -19.45
C ARG A 104 -30.39 7.12 -18.55
N SER A 105 -31.54 7.45 -17.96
CA SER A 105 -32.22 6.63 -16.95
C SER A 105 -32.81 5.31 -17.48
N ASN A 106 -33.09 5.20 -18.77
CA ASN A 106 -33.87 4.10 -19.36
C ASN A 106 -32.99 3.07 -20.10
N LEU A 107 -31.68 3.04 -19.86
CA LEU A 107 -30.76 2.10 -20.48
C LEU A 107 -30.41 0.97 -19.50
N THR A 108 -30.24 -0.24 -20.03
CA THR A 108 -29.67 -1.39 -19.30
C THR A 108 -28.14 -1.45 -19.40
N GLU A 109 -27.57 -0.74 -20.38
CA GLU A 109 -26.12 -0.58 -20.56
C GLU A 109 -25.79 0.84 -21.03
N GLU A 110 -24.65 1.38 -20.55
CA GLU A 110 -24.10 2.64 -21.04
C GLU A 110 -22.62 2.47 -21.42
N THR A 111 -22.13 3.28 -22.36
CA THR A 111 -20.70 3.37 -22.65
C THR A 111 -20.01 4.32 -21.66
N TYR A 112 -19.07 3.80 -20.86
CA TYR A 112 -18.41 4.56 -19.79
C TYR A 112 -16.88 4.39 -19.84
N PRO A 113 -16.09 5.44 -19.55
CA PRO A 113 -14.64 5.32 -19.44
C PRO A 113 -14.25 4.55 -18.18
N ILE A 114 -13.40 3.55 -18.32
CA ILE A 114 -12.90 2.75 -17.20
C ILE A 114 -11.38 2.69 -17.18
N ILE A 115 -10.82 2.47 -16.01
CA ILE A 115 -9.40 2.22 -15.79
C ILE A 115 -9.16 0.72 -15.96
N GLU A 116 -8.28 0.30 -16.87
CA GLU A 116 -7.86 -1.09 -17.03
C GLU A 116 -6.48 -1.28 -16.41
N ILE A 117 -6.36 -2.23 -15.49
CA ILE A 117 -5.09 -2.62 -14.88
C ILE A 117 -4.27 -3.41 -15.89
N VAL A 118 -2.98 -3.08 -15.99
CA VAL A 118 -2.01 -3.88 -16.72
C VAL A 118 -1.31 -4.80 -15.72
N PRO A 119 -1.45 -6.14 -15.81
CA PRO A 119 -0.85 -7.05 -14.85
C PRO A 119 0.65 -6.81 -14.66
N GLY A 120 1.08 -6.74 -13.39
CA GLY A 120 2.48 -6.53 -13.02
C GLY A 120 3.03 -5.12 -13.28
N GLN A 121 2.19 -4.14 -13.61
CA GLN A 121 2.61 -2.76 -13.86
C GLN A 121 1.77 -1.76 -13.07
N ILE A 122 2.39 -0.64 -12.72
CA ILE A 122 1.71 0.53 -12.15
C ILE A 122 0.95 1.30 -13.25
N ALA A 123 1.38 1.18 -14.51
CA ALA A 123 0.72 1.82 -15.63
C ALA A 123 -0.68 1.23 -15.88
N THR A 124 -1.65 2.11 -16.13
CA THR A 124 -3.03 1.73 -16.47
C THR A 124 -3.37 2.12 -17.90
N LYS A 125 -4.43 1.53 -18.44
CA LYS A 125 -5.00 1.91 -19.74
C LYS A 125 -6.36 2.53 -19.54
N LYS A 126 -6.64 3.58 -20.31
CA LYS A 126 -8.01 4.05 -20.49
C LYS A 126 -8.74 3.10 -21.44
N ARG A 127 -9.93 2.65 -21.05
CA ARG A 127 -10.86 1.91 -21.90
C ARG A 127 -12.22 2.56 -21.88
N VAL A 128 -12.99 2.29 -22.92
CA VAL A 128 -14.38 2.71 -23.05
C VAL A 128 -15.17 1.43 -23.24
N GLU A 129 -16.00 1.09 -22.26
CA GLU A 129 -16.65 -0.22 -22.16
C GLU A 129 -18.15 -0.06 -21.95
N LYS A 130 -18.92 -1.09 -22.32
CA LYS A 130 -20.35 -1.17 -21.98
C LYS A 130 -20.51 -1.65 -20.54
N VAL A 131 -20.99 -0.76 -19.69
CA VAL A 131 -21.19 -0.99 -18.26
C VAL A 131 -22.66 -1.21 -17.96
N LYS A 132 -22.94 -2.08 -16.98
CA LYS A 132 -24.29 -2.44 -16.56
C LYS A 132 -24.96 -1.27 -15.84
N VAL A 133 -26.22 -1.01 -16.17
CA VAL A 133 -27.05 0.00 -15.53
C VAL A 133 -28.28 -0.67 -14.93
N VAL A 134 -28.57 -0.37 -13.67
CA VAL A 134 -29.74 -0.84 -12.92
C VAL A 134 -30.36 0.38 -12.24
N ASP A 135 -31.66 0.60 -12.45
CA ASP A 135 -32.41 1.74 -11.89
C ASP A 135 -31.74 3.11 -12.14
N GLY A 136 -31.16 3.28 -13.34
CA GLY A 136 -30.45 4.50 -13.73
C GLY A 136 -29.05 4.68 -13.09
N MET A 137 -28.56 3.67 -12.39
CA MET A 137 -27.27 3.67 -11.71
C MET A 137 -26.30 2.68 -12.37
N ILE A 138 -25.07 3.11 -12.58
CA ILE A 138 -23.98 2.26 -13.05
C ILE A 138 -23.54 1.38 -11.88
N VAL A 139 -23.58 0.06 -12.11
CA VAL A 139 -23.25 -0.96 -11.10
C VAL A 139 -22.06 -1.81 -11.54
N PRO A 140 -21.32 -2.40 -10.59
CA PRO A 140 -20.27 -3.38 -10.91
C PRO A 140 -20.78 -4.56 -11.76
N ASP A 141 -19.93 -5.07 -12.64
CA ASP A 141 -20.16 -6.24 -13.49
C ASP A 141 -19.06 -7.26 -13.21
N LEU A 142 -19.36 -8.24 -12.34
CA LEU A 142 -18.38 -9.22 -11.85
C LEU A 142 -17.96 -10.25 -12.91
N GLU A 143 -18.78 -10.45 -13.94
CA GLU A 143 -18.47 -11.34 -15.06
C GLU A 143 -17.39 -10.70 -15.96
N LYS A 144 -17.52 -9.39 -16.20
CA LYS A 144 -16.52 -8.61 -16.95
C LYS A 144 -15.37 -8.08 -16.09
N ASP A 145 -15.39 -8.38 -14.79
CA ASP A 145 -14.47 -7.86 -13.77
C ASP A 145 -14.38 -6.33 -13.80
N ILE A 146 -15.53 -5.65 -13.87
CA ILE A 146 -15.65 -4.20 -13.79
C ILE A 146 -16.17 -3.85 -12.40
N LEU A 147 -15.31 -3.25 -11.59
CA LEU A 147 -15.58 -2.92 -10.18
C LEU A 147 -15.70 -1.42 -9.99
N LYS A 148 -16.37 -1.02 -8.90
CA LYS A 148 -16.44 0.38 -8.52
C LYS A 148 -15.17 0.79 -7.79
N LEU A 149 -14.68 1.98 -8.12
CA LEU A 149 -13.55 2.63 -7.47
C LEU A 149 -14.03 3.96 -6.85
N VAL A 150 -13.64 4.20 -5.61
CA VAL A 150 -14.03 5.38 -4.83
C VAL A 150 -12.78 6.00 -4.22
N VAL A 151 -12.62 7.31 -4.38
CA VAL A 151 -11.59 8.11 -3.72
C VAL A 151 -12.26 9.15 -2.84
N VAL A 152 -11.97 9.17 -1.54
CA VAL A 152 -12.54 10.12 -0.58
C VAL A 152 -11.45 11.04 -0.04
N GLU A 153 -11.65 12.34 -0.18
CA GLU A 153 -10.76 13.35 0.39
C GLU A 153 -10.78 13.29 1.93
N ARG A 154 -9.62 13.09 2.55
CA ARG A 154 -9.51 12.85 4.00
C ARG A 154 -8.72 13.86 4.81
N HIS A 155 -8.12 14.87 4.18
CA HIS A 155 -7.24 15.83 4.86
C HIS A 155 -8.00 17.02 5.41
N LYS A 156 -9.04 17.47 4.69
CA LYS A 156 -9.79 18.70 4.98
C LYS A 156 -11.26 18.47 5.29
N ALA A 157 -11.74 17.22 5.22
CA ALA A 157 -13.16 16.90 5.27
C ALA A 157 -13.97 17.77 4.29
N SER A 158 -13.46 17.97 3.08
CA SER A 158 -14.12 18.81 2.07
C SER A 158 -15.45 18.20 1.61
N GLY A 159 -15.55 16.87 1.65
CA GLY A 159 -16.65 16.09 1.07
C GLY A 159 -16.43 15.75 -0.41
N ASN A 160 -15.24 16.04 -0.96
CA ASN A 160 -14.89 15.65 -2.31
C ASN A 160 -14.76 14.13 -2.41
N ILE A 161 -15.49 13.56 -3.37
CA ILE A 161 -15.49 12.14 -3.68
C ILE A 161 -15.25 11.97 -5.18
N GLY A 162 -14.23 11.20 -5.54
CA GLY A 162 -14.02 10.70 -6.90
C GLY A 162 -14.66 9.34 -7.05
N LEU A 163 -15.45 9.14 -8.10
CA LEU A 163 -16.06 7.86 -8.43
C LEU A 163 -15.61 7.41 -9.82
N GLY A 164 -15.29 6.13 -9.96
CA GLY A 164 -14.86 5.55 -11.21
C GLY A 164 -15.09 4.04 -11.26
N LEU A 165 -14.60 3.44 -12.34
CA LEU A 165 -14.64 2.00 -12.53
C LEU A 165 -13.25 1.48 -12.89
N VAL A 166 -12.94 0.29 -12.41
CA VAL A 166 -11.68 -0.41 -12.70
C VAL A 166 -11.94 -1.81 -13.24
N LYS A 167 -11.15 -2.23 -14.22
CA LYS A 167 -11.15 -3.57 -14.82
C LYS A 167 -9.85 -4.31 -14.57
N GLY A 168 -9.95 -5.60 -14.25
CA GLY A 168 -8.78 -6.48 -14.05
C GLY A 168 -8.30 -6.59 -12.60
N PHE A 169 -9.14 -6.22 -11.63
CA PHE A 169 -8.78 -6.29 -10.19
C PHE A 169 -9.17 -7.64 -9.58
N GLY A 170 -10.19 -8.33 -10.10
CA GLY A 170 -10.49 -9.72 -9.78
C GLY A 170 -11.32 -9.99 -8.52
N LEU A 171 -11.83 -8.97 -7.82
CA LEU A 171 -12.75 -9.19 -6.70
C LEU A 171 -14.07 -9.82 -7.18
N LYS A 172 -14.56 -10.81 -6.44
CA LYS A 172 -15.85 -11.46 -6.69
C LYS A 172 -16.89 -11.15 -5.62
N GLN A 173 -16.46 -10.66 -4.47
CA GLN A 173 -17.31 -10.15 -3.40
C GLN A 173 -16.55 -9.14 -2.56
N GLY A 174 -17.25 -8.38 -1.73
CA GLY A 174 -16.61 -7.48 -0.78
C GLY A 174 -15.98 -6.23 -1.39
N ALA A 175 -15.10 -5.62 -0.60
CA ALA A 175 -14.35 -4.42 -0.94
C ALA A 175 -13.00 -4.38 -0.22
N LEU A 176 -12.04 -3.68 -0.82
CA LEU A 176 -10.76 -3.32 -0.21
C LEU A 176 -10.66 -1.80 -0.09
N ALA A 177 -10.08 -1.30 0.99
CA ALA A 177 -9.79 0.13 1.15
C ALA A 177 -8.38 0.36 1.69
N SER A 178 -7.80 1.51 1.35
CA SER A 178 -6.45 1.94 1.74
C SER A 178 -6.42 3.45 1.96
N SER A 179 -5.73 3.92 2.99
CA SER A 179 -5.33 5.34 3.11
C SER A 179 -3.95 5.62 2.51
N VAL A 180 -3.26 4.58 2.01
CA VAL A 180 -2.02 4.68 1.26
C VAL A 180 -2.37 4.68 -0.23
N ALA A 181 -2.55 5.87 -0.79
CA ALA A 181 -2.83 6.10 -2.22
C ALA A 181 -1.88 7.16 -2.80
N HIS A 182 -0.89 6.74 -3.58
CA HIS A 182 0.16 7.59 -4.08
C HIS A 182 -0.36 8.69 -5.03
N ASP A 183 -0.05 9.97 -4.86
CA ASP A 183 0.72 10.62 -3.77
C ASP A 183 -0.13 11.58 -2.91
N SER A 184 -1.42 11.71 -3.21
CA SER A 184 -2.34 12.53 -2.39
C SER A 184 -2.71 11.85 -1.08
N HIS A 185 -2.57 10.53 -1.00
CA HIS A 185 -2.92 9.68 0.13
C HIS A 185 -4.33 9.94 0.67
N ASN A 186 -5.29 10.16 -0.24
CA ASN A 186 -6.71 10.10 0.09
C ASN A 186 -7.14 8.65 0.38
N ILE A 187 -8.33 8.45 0.94
CA ILE A 187 -8.84 7.08 1.07
C ILE A 187 -9.23 6.61 -0.32
N ILE A 188 -8.74 5.46 -0.74
CA ILE A 188 -9.17 4.78 -1.96
C ILE A 188 -9.80 3.44 -1.60
N ALA A 189 -10.90 3.11 -2.25
CA ALA A 189 -11.59 1.84 -2.08
C ALA A 189 -12.04 1.28 -3.42
N VAL A 190 -11.94 -0.04 -3.56
CA VAL A 190 -12.45 -0.80 -4.70
C VAL A 190 -13.41 -1.87 -4.18
N GLY A 191 -14.53 -2.09 -4.86
CA GLY A 191 -15.47 -3.11 -4.40
C GLY A 191 -16.56 -3.49 -5.39
N THR A 192 -17.27 -4.53 -4.98
CA THR A 192 -18.35 -5.16 -5.74
C THR A 192 -19.72 -4.55 -5.47
N ASN A 193 -19.85 -3.78 -4.39
CA ASN A 193 -21.08 -3.11 -3.98
C ASN A 193 -20.78 -1.94 -3.03
N ASP A 194 -21.72 -1.00 -2.94
CA ASP A 194 -21.52 0.27 -2.23
C ASP A 194 -21.48 0.10 -0.71
N PHE A 195 -22.16 -0.91 -0.18
CA PHE A 195 -22.21 -1.14 1.26
C PHE A 195 -20.88 -1.66 1.82
N ASP A 196 -20.25 -2.62 1.15
CA ASP A 196 -18.93 -3.11 1.54
C ASP A 196 -17.86 -2.02 1.36
N ILE A 197 -17.97 -1.21 0.31
CA ILE A 197 -17.08 -0.05 0.09
C ILE A 197 -17.23 0.96 1.22
N LEU A 198 -18.46 1.37 1.53
CA LEU A 198 -18.73 2.29 2.62
C LEU A 198 -18.18 1.73 3.94
N LYS A 199 -18.44 0.45 4.23
CA LYS A 199 -17.96 -0.18 5.46
C LYS A 199 -16.44 -0.19 5.57
N ALA A 200 -15.75 -0.43 4.45
CA ALA A 200 -14.30 -0.38 4.41
C ALA A 200 -13.76 1.04 4.66
N ILE A 201 -14.41 2.06 4.10
CA ILE A 201 -14.02 3.48 4.31
C ILE A 201 -14.27 3.92 5.75
N GLU A 202 -15.41 3.57 6.34
CA GLU A 202 -15.71 3.83 7.76
C GLU A 202 -14.67 3.21 8.68
N GLU A 203 -14.23 1.99 8.37
CA GLU A 203 -13.20 1.32 9.16
C GLU A 203 -11.83 2.01 9.01
N ILE A 204 -11.48 2.50 7.81
CA ILE A 204 -10.27 3.32 7.61
C ILE A 204 -10.33 4.59 8.48
N GLU A 205 -11.48 5.28 8.53
CA GLU A 205 -11.68 6.43 9.41
C GLU A 205 -11.53 6.05 10.89
N ARG A 206 -12.19 4.97 11.33
CA ARG A 206 -12.11 4.48 12.71
C ARG A 206 -10.68 4.15 13.13
N LEU A 207 -9.89 3.56 12.23
CA LEU A 207 -8.49 3.21 12.46
C LEU A 207 -7.54 4.42 12.35
N GLN A 208 -8.02 5.57 11.89
CA GLN A 208 -7.20 6.73 11.52
C GLN A 208 -6.16 6.41 10.45
N GLY A 209 -6.56 5.55 9.52
CA GLY A 209 -5.78 5.10 8.36
C GLY A 209 -5.33 3.66 8.49
N GLY A 210 -5.00 3.06 7.36
CA GLY A 210 -4.70 1.65 7.29
C GLY A 210 -5.04 1.04 5.95
N LEU A 211 -5.15 -0.29 6.00
CA LEU A 211 -5.66 -1.14 4.92
C LEU A 211 -6.81 -1.97 5.49
N VAL A 212 -7.88 -2.16 4.72
CA VAL A 212 -9.09 -2.87 5.18
C VAL A 212 -9.59 -3.79 4.07
N ALA A 213 -10.01 -5.00 4.45
CA ALA A 213 -10.80 -5.90 3.61
C ALA A 213 -12.16 -6.15 4.26
N CYS A 214 -13.23 -5.90 3.52
CA CYS A 214 -14.61 -6.06 3.94
C CYS A 214 -15.34 -7.07 3.03
N GLY A 215 -16.35 -7.73 3.59
CA GLY A 215 -17.28 -8.54 2.83
C GLY A 215 -18.53 -8.84 3.64
N ASN A 216 -19.69 -8.88 2.97
CA ASN A 216 -20.99 -9.06 3.62
C ASN A 216 -21.24 -8.05 4.76
N HIS A 217 -20.91 -6.78 4.50
CA HIS A 217 -21.08 -5.64 5.40
C HIS A 217 -20.26 -5.73 6.71
N LYS A 218 -19.21 -6.55 6.71
CA LYS A 218 -18.35 -6.79 7.88
C LYS A 218 -16.89 -6.58 7.51
N VAL A 219 -16.14 -6.04 8.47
CA VAL A 219 -14.67 -5.99 8.41
C VAL A 219 -14.15 -7.40 8.65
N LEU A 220 -13.45 -7.96 7.67
CA LEU A 220 -12.90 -9.32 7.75
C LEU A 220 -11.45 -9.32 8.24
N ALA A 221 -10.69 -8.31 7.82
CA ALA A 221 -9.34 -8.03 8.31
C ALA A 221 -9.00 -6.55 8.10
N SER A 222 -8.08 -6.05 8.93
CA SER A 222 -7.53 -4.71 8.80
C SER A 222 -6.09 -4.65 9.29
N LEU A 223 -5.35 -3.68 8.77
CA LEU A 223 -4.03 -3.27 9.23
C LEU A 223 -4.11 -1.78 9.61
N PRO A 224 -4.15 -1.43 10.91
CA PRO A 224 -4.15 -0.05 11.35
C PRO A 224 -2.82 0.65 11.05
N LEU A 225 -2.87 1.85 10.46
CA LEU A 225 -1.72 2.70 10.19
C LEU A 225 -1.95 4.13 10.71
N PRO A 226 -2.18 4.33 12.03
CA PRO A 226 -2.68 5.59 12.58
C PRO A 226 -1.71 6.78 12.49
N VAL A 227 -0.43 6.53 12.18
CA VAL A 227 0.58 7.60 12.01
C VAL A 227 0.46 8.15 10.59
N ALA A 228 -0.13 9.34 10.47
CA ALA A 228 -0.45 10.01 9.20
C ALA A 228 -1.37 9.22 8.26
N GLY A 229 -1.97 8.12 8.73
CA GLY A 229 -2.65 7.15 7.88
C GLY A 229 -1.71 6.32 6.98
N LEU A 230 -0.43 6.23 7.33
CA LEU A 230 0.62 5.62 6.50
C LEU A 230 1.51 4.63 7.26
N LEU A 231 1.77 4.86 8.56
CA LEU A 231 2.67 4.06 9.37
C LEU A 231 1.98 3.55 10.64
N SER A 232 2.53 2.47 11.22
CA SER A 232 2.08 1.93 12.50
C SER A 232 3.15 2.14 13.59
N PRO A 233 2.75 2.42 14.85
CA PRO A 233 3.66 2.42 15.98
C PRO A 233 3.98 1.01 16.50
N GLU A 234 3.29 -0.02 16.00
CA GLU A 234 3.48 -1.41 16.41
C GLU A 234 4.84 -1.97 15.95
N PRO A 235 5.39 -2.99 16.64
CA PRO A 235 6.58 -3.71 16.20
C PRO A 235 6.41 -4.32 14.80
N LEU A 236 7.53 -4.44 14.07
CA LEU A 236 7.55 -4.97 12.70
C LEU A 236 6.86 -6.33 12.61
N GLU A 237 7.11 -7.22 13.55
CA GLU A 237 6.56 -8.58 13.55
C GLU A 237 5.02 -8.58 13.67
N VAL A 238 4.47 -7.64 14.45
CA VAL A 238 3.02 -7.45 14.60
C VAL A 238 2.42 -6.93 13.31
N VAL A 239 3.04 -5.90 12.71
CA VAL A 239 2.59 -5.30 11.44
C VAL A 239 2.63 -6.33 10.31
N VAL A 240 3.70 -7.12 10.21
CA VAL A 240 3.85 -8.19 9.20
C VAL A 240 2.78 -9.24 9.39
N ALA A 241 2.55 -9.73 10.61
CA ALA A 241 1.52 -10.74 10.86
C ALA A 241 0.10 -10.23 10.52
N GLN A 242 -0.20 -8.97 10.84
CA GLN A 242 -1.46 -8.33 10.46
C GLN A 242 -1.60 -8.18 8.94
N PHE A 243 -0.54 -7.74 8.27
CA PHE A 243 -0.51 -7.59 6.82
C PHE A 243 -0.68 -8.93 6.09
N GLU A 244 0.02 -9.99 6.51
CA GLU A 244 -0.13 -11.33 5.94
C GLU A 244 -1.54 -11.89 6.14
N LYS A 245 -2.15 -11.65 7.31
CA LYS A 245 -3.55 -12.01 7.56
C LYS A 245 -4.48 -11.26 6.62
N LEU A 246 -4.26 -9.96 6.44
CA LEU A 246 -5.05 -9.12 5.55
C LEU A 246 -4.96 -9.58 4.09
N GLU A 247 -3.75 -9.85 3.59
CA GLU A 247 -3.51 -10.38 2.24
C GLU A 247 -4.22 -11.72 2.02
N LYS A 248 -4.15 -12.65 2.99
CA LYS A 248 -4.88 -13.92 2.93
C LYS A 248 -6.39 -13.73 2.86
N VAL A 249 -6.93 -12.81 3.65
CA VAL A 249 -8.37 -12.49 3.63
C VAL A 249 -8.77 -11.83 2.32
N ALA A 250 -7.98 -10.87 1.82
CA ALA A 250 -8.23 -10.24 0.53
C ALA A 250 -8.24 -11.27 -0.61
N ALA A 251 -7.28 -12.20 -0.64
CA ALA A 251 -7.23 -13.29 -1.60
C ALA A 251 -8.46 -14.23 -1.54
N SER A 252 -9.15 -14.32 -0.41
CA SER A 252 -10.40 -15.10 -0.29
C SER A 252 -11.62 -14.42 -0.91
N LEU A 253 -11.52 -13.13 -1.27
CA LEU A 253 -12.61 -12.34 -1.84
C LEU A 253 -12.70 -12.41 -3.37
N GLY A 254 -11.71 -13.01 -4.04
CA GLY A 254 -11.67 -13.14 -5.49
C GLY A 254 -10.30 -13.55 -6.02
N ASN A 255 -10.13 -13.50 -7.34
CA ASN A 255 -8.86 -13.82 -7.99
C ASN A 255 -8.02 -12.55 -8.19
N LEU A 256 -7.48 -12.04 -7.08
CA LEU A 256 -6.77 -10.77 -7.06
C LEU A 256 -5.38 -10.85 -7.71
N PRO A 257 -4.88 -9.75 -8.30
CA PRO A 257 -3.49 -9.67 -8.70
C PRO A 257 -2.55 -9.73 -7.48
N PRO A 258 -1.26 -10.08 -7.66
CA PRO A 258 -0.28 -10.01 -6.59
C PRO A 258 -0.20 -8.61 -5.97
N ALA A 259 -0.13 -8.53 -4.64
CA ALA A 259 -0.07 -7.28 -3.87
C ALA A 259 -1.23 -6.30 -4.21
N PRO A 260 -2.51 -6.70 -4.01
CA PRO A 260 -3.68 -5.92 -4.43
C PRO A 260 -3.72 -4.51 -3.83
N PHE A 261 -3.28 -4.32 -2.58
CA PHE A 261 -3.20 -2.99 -1.96
C PHE A 261 -2.14 -2.10 -2.61
N SER A 262 -1.04 -2.68 -3.12
CA SER A 262 -0.03 -1.93 -3.86
C SER A 262 -0.52 -1.51 -5.23
N ILE A 263 -1.40 -2.28 -5.89
CA ILE A 263 -2.01 -1.85 -7.15
C ILE A 263 -3.05 -0.77 -6.87
N LEU A 264 -3.89 -1.00 -5.86
CA LEU A 264 -4.92 -0.04 -5.43
C LEU A 264 -4.34 1.33 -5.13
N SER A 265 -3.14 1.42 -4.55
CA SER A 265 -2.51 2.69 -4.19
C SER A 265 -2.17 3.59 -5.39
N PHE A 266 -2.16 3.08 -6.63
CA PHE A 266 -1.88 3.87 -7.85
C PHE A 266 -3.11 4.09 -8.74
N LEU A 267 -4.32 3.83 -8.22
CA LEU A 267 -5.58 4.00 -8.97
C LEU A 267 -6.33 5.30 -8.61
N ALA A 268 -5.76 6.16 -7.76
CA ALA A 268 -6.39 7.38 -7.25
C ALA A 268 -6.39 8.56 -8.22
#